data_AF-A0A563TZ39-F1
#
_entry.id   AF-A0A563TZ39-F1
#
_cell.length_a   1.000
_cell.length_b   1.000
_cell.length_c   1.000
_cell.angle_alpha   90.00
_cell.angle_beta   90.00
_cell.angle_gamma   90.00
#
_symmetry.space_group_name_H-M   'P 1'
#
loop_
_entity.id
_entity.type
_entity.pdbx_description
1 polymer ?
#
loop_
_entity_poly.entity_id
_entity_poly.type
_entity_poly.pdbx_seq_one_letter_code
_entity_poly.pdbx_strand_id
1 'polypeptide(L)'
;MRNFLLCVVSFALLLNQGCKKNTSAVAVSSSTVAKYSLNKEAGPKGRVLSVGPNVTFGTYEIMSVTSGQTAEIADLSLANGGNVDLSAYNEAAHQQWRVINVTDGYFKIMNLGSGKFLQAVKVDNGYQLQQQSDDSNDDQIWQISSTGENSYRAINKACGLSPTVDQTTGLISLEMYAEKASQMWSVIKIPDMAYRDDAVVNFFHRTSGSVAFDQGNSIPLADGRTLWVAEDTYSDRLLNQVGLFNCNQIFDIHNSMLLQPANHSWDNKLTNNLITTASPYKYEVVPSPGEHNSSYSWPGVGVELNGHVYMYCFEATVGGSSTTALYDFTETAGNNWPNPVRTTPAGMNGPITYTEGMMRPGDGYVYTYGSIGVFVVKYLFVARFAETDPQTWTFWNGKSWQSTPTTATEAKITTATTDYVMANTAISYVNGKYVMMQMDIGYFCNPSQHNIYISTSNTPFGPFTAPKKVFTIEDRINGYVAKYYTPAIHPQFNNGLGELLLTYCLNYNGSGSPCSTNVCTNNGYMDPNFYQVKGVRVPYSLIGL
;
A
#
# COMPACT_ATOMS: atom_id res chain seq x y z
N MET A 1 2.59 -50.72 -42.24
CA MET A 1 3.34 -51.60 -41.32
C MET A 1 2.75 -51.49 -39.93
N ARG A 2 2.07 -52.57 -39.51
CA ARG A 2 1.90 -53.15 -38.15
C ARG A 2 1.65 -52.18 -36.97
N ASN A 3 0.44 -52.13 -36.40
CA ASN A 3 -0.26 -53.09 -35.50
C ASN A 3 0.48 -53.43 -34.21
N PHE A 4 -0.19 -53.16 -33.06
CA PHE A 4 -0.53 -54.03 -31.90
C PHE A 4 -0.87 -53.08 -30.72
N LEU A 5 -2.08 -52.88 -30.19
CA LEU A 5 -3.28 -53.66 -29.85
C LEU A 5 -3.16 -54.58 -28.61
N LEU A 6 -4.21 -54.48 -27.78
CA LEU A 6 -4.71 -55.29 -26.65
C LEU A 6 -4.30 -54.83 -25.22
N CYS A 7 -5.21 -54.28 -24.41
CA CYS A 7 -6.46 -54.82 -23.81
C CYS A 7 -6.19 -55.89 -22.73
N VAL A 8 -6.78 -55.72 -21.53
CA VAL A 8 -7.86 -56.58 -20.99
C VAL A 8 -8.38 -56.01 -19.66
N VAL A 9 -9.69 -56.16 -19.52
CA VAL A 9 -10.65 -55.71 -18.51
C VAL A 9 -10.84 -56.81 -17.44
N SER A 10 -11.28 -56.47 -16.21
CA SER A 10 -12.52 -57.03 -15.57
C SER A 10 -12.46 -57.36 -14.06
N PHE A 11 -13.48 -56.82 -13.38
CA PHE A 11 -14.41 -57.44 -12.39
C PHE A 11 -14.02 -57.75 -10.93
N ALA A 12 -14.59 -56.92 -10.03
CA ALA A 12 -15.65 -57.20 -9.03
C ALA A 12 -15.53 -58.31 -7.97
N LEU A 13 -15.93 -57.97 -6.73
CA LEU A 13 -16.87 -58.63 -5.77
C LEU A 13 -16.48 -58.21 -4.33
N LEU A 14 -17.25 -57.36 -3.61
CA LEU A 14 -18.48 -57.59 -2.81
C LEU A 14 -18.26 -58.24 -1.42
N LEU A 15 -18.96 -57.64 -0.42
CA LEU A 15 -19.50 -58.13 0.87
C LEU A 15 -19.09 -57.18 2.02
N ASN A 16 -19.93 -56.24 2.48
CA ASN A 16 -21.21 -56.36 3.21
C ASN A 16 -21.06 -56.99 4.60
N GLN A 17 -21.22 -56.20 5.65
CA GLN A 17 -22.00 -56.54 6.84
C GLN A 17 -22.27 -55.28 7.68
N GLY A 18 -23.55 -54.99 7.90
CA GLY A 18 -24.01 -53.99 8.86
C GLY A 18 -24.49 -54.63 10.15
N CYS A 19 -24.71 -53.80 11.16
CA CYS A 19 -25.58 -54.11 12.31
C CYS A 19 -26.45 -52.88 12.64
N LYS A 20 -27.77 -53.11 12.59
CA LYS A 20 -28.91 -52.36 13.16
C LYS A 20 -28.99 -52.68 14.68
N LYS A 21 -29.69 -52.04 15.63
CA LYS A 21 -30.71 -50.96 15.70
C LYS A 21 -31.00 -50.63 17.20
N ASN A 22 -31.53 -49.41 17.45
CA ASN A 22 -32.70 -49.04 18.29
C ASN A 22 -32.62 -48.58 19.77
N THR A 23 -33.53 -47.61 20.02
CA THR A 23 -34.19 -47.08 21.25
C THR A 23 -33.54 -45.82 21.87
N SER A 24 -34.22 -44.71 22.18
CA SER A 24 -35.64 -44.32 22.21
C SER A 24 -35.80 -42.79 22.02
N ALA A 25 -37.00 -42.36 21.62
CA ALA A 25 -37.39 -40.96 21.50
C ALA A 25 -37.63 -40.30 22.88
N VAL A 26 -37.20 -39.03 23.02
CA VAL A 26 -37.72 -38.08 24.01
C VAL A 26 -38.08 -36.79 23.25
N ALA A 27 -39.25 -36.24 23.54
CA ALA A 27 -39.82 -35.11 22.82
C ALA A 27 -39.73 -33.80 23.63
N VAL A 28 -39.46 -32.71 22.89
CA VAL A 28 -39.77 -31.27 23.08
C VAL A 28 -39.06 -30.46 24.17
N SER A 29 -38.25 -29.47 23.74
CA SER A 29 -38.49 -28.04 24.02
C SER A 29 -37.77 -27.13 23.00
N SER A 30 -38.50 -26.16 22.48
CA SER A 30 -38.07 -25.10 21.56
C SER A 30 -37.11 -24.10 22.22
N SER A 31 -35.99 -23.79 21.57
CA SER A 31 -35.50 -22.40 21.35
C SER A 31 -34.11 -22.37 20.68
N THR A 32 -34.04 -21.64 19.56
CA THR A 32 -32.96 -20.74 19.11
C THR A 32 -31.57 -21.27 18.68
N VAL A 33 -31.24 -20.88 17.44
CA VAL A 33 -29.93 -20.81 16.74
C VAL A 33 -29.25 -22.13 16.38
N ALA A 34 -29.51 -22.60 15.15
CA ALA A 34 -28.74 -23.66 14.51
C ALA A 34 -27.40 -23.11 13.98
N LYS A 35 -26.35 -23.85 14.33
CA LYS A 35 -24.92 -23.62 14.07
C LYS A 35 -24.59 -23.66 12.59
N TYR A 36 -23.68 -22.75 12.19
CA TYR A 36 -22.94 -22.79 10.94
C TYR A 36 -22.36 -24.19 10.67
N SER A 37 -22.52 -24.67 9.45
CA SER A 37 -21.76 -25.79 8.91
C SER A 37 -21.35 -25.43 7.48
N LEU A 38 -20.16 -24.85 7.35
CA LEU A 38 -19.44 -24.78 6.08
C LEU A 38 -18.66 -26.09 5.93
N ASN A 39 -18.96 -26.84 4.87
CA ASN A 39 -17.99 -27.48 3.95
C ASN A 39 -18.62 -28.63 3.15
N LYS A 40 -18.66 -28.48 1.82
CA LYS A 40 -18.03 -29.44 0.88
C LYS A 40 -18.09 -28.90 -0.54
N GLU A 41 -16.92 -28.72 -1.14
CA GLU A 41 -16.78 -28.44 -2.57
C GLU A 41 -17.25 -29.62 -3.42
N ALA A 42 -18.15 -29.32 -4.38
CA ALA A 42 -18.22 -29.86 -5.74
C ALA A 42 -19.47 -29.26 -6.43
N GLY A 43 -19.36 -28.02 -6.88
CA GLY A 43 -20.36 -27.23 -7.62
C GLY A 43 -19.67 -25.97 -8.20
N PRO A 44 -20.21 -25.30 -9.23
CA PRO A 44 -19.44 -24.44 -10.15
C PRO A 44 -18.57 -23.42 -9.40
N LYS A 45 -17.27 -23.41 -9.73
CA LYS A 45 -16.16 -22.75 -9.02
C LYS A 45 -16.54 -21.45 -8.29
N GLY A 46 -16.22 -21.40 -6.99
CA GLY A 46 -15.85 -20.15 -6.30
C GLY A 46 -16.94 -19.36 -5.57
N ARG A 47 -18.22 -19.71 -5.66
CA ARG A 47 -19.33 -18.90 -5.10
C ARG A 47 -19.61 -19.10 -3.59
N VAL A 48 -18.56 -19.21 -2.77
CA VAL A 48 -18.68 -19.47 -1.32
C VAL A 48 -18.11 -18.31 -0.52
N LEU A 49 -18.92 -17.72 0.37
CA LEU A 49 -18.42 -16.85 1.43
C LEU A 49 -17.63 -17.72 2.43
N SER A 50 -16.31 -17.65 2.34
CA SER A 50 -15.38 -18.44 3.15
C SER A 50 -14.88 -17.70 4.40
N VAL A 51 -15.53 -16.59 4.78
CA VAL A 51 -15.19 -15.78 5.96
C VAL A 51 -15.96 -16.26 7.18
N GLY A 52 -15.29 -16.37 8.34
CA GLY A 52 -15.87 -16.84 9.60
C GLY A 52 -14.92 -16.66 10.78
N PRO A 53 -15.15 -17.31 11.94
CA PRO A 53 -14.34 -17.12 13.15
C PRO A 53 -12.84 -17.41 12.96
N ASN A 54 -12.50 -18.32 12.03
CA ASN A 54 -11.12 -18.75 11.75
C ASN A 54 -10.52 -18.13 10.49
N VAL A 55 -11.32 -17.42 9.69
CA VAL A 55 -10.90 -16.73 8.46
C VAL A 55 -11.46 -15.33 8.53
N THR A 56 -10.64 -14.39 8.96
CA THR A 56 -11.09 -13.04 9.32
C THR A 56 -11.43 -12.17 8.12
N PHE A 57 -10.99 -12.52 6.91
CA PHE A 57 -11.36 -11.82 5.69
C PHE A 57 -11.25 -12.70 4.44
N GLY A 58 -11.78 -12.20 3.32
CA GLY A 58 -11.44 -12.68 1.99
C GLY A 58 -11.73 -11.63 0.92
N THR A 59 -11.02 -11.71 -0.21
CA THR A 59 -11.32 -10.92 -1.42
C THR A 59 -12.29 -11.63 -2.36
N TYR A 60 -13.28 -10.89 -2.87
CA TYR A 60 -14.39 -11.39 -3.66
C TYR A 60 -14.74 -10.47 -4.83
N GLU A 61 -15.25 -11.07 -5.90
CA GLU A 61 -16.15 -10.43 -6.86
C GLU A 61 -17.58 -10.56 -6.33
N ILE A 62 -18.36 -9.47 -6.32
CA ILE A 62 -19.75 -9.46 -5.85
C ILE A 62 -20.66 -9.17 -7.02
N MET A 63 -21.47 -10.15 -7.43
CA MET A 63 -22.25 -10.14 -8.65
C MET A 63 -23.75 -10.12 -8.38
N SER A 64 -24.49 -9.28 -9.09
CA SER A 64 -25.96 -9.30 -9.07
C SER A 64 -26.48 -10.59 -9.70
N VAL A 65 -27.39 -11.28 -9.00
CA VAL A 65 -28.02 -12.51 -9.54
C VAL A 65 -28.95 -12.20 -10.72
N THR A 66 -29.49 -10.98 -10.81
CA THR A 66 -30.45 -10.63 -11.86
C THR A 66 -29.80 -10.18 -13.17
N SER A 67 -28.66 -9.46 -13.10
CA SER A 67 -27.97 -8.97 -14.30
C SER A 67 -26.70 -9.75 -14.66
N GLY A 68 -26.10 -10.46 -13.70
CA GLY A 68 -24.78 -11.09 -13.88
C GLY A 68 -23.62 -10.08 -13.93
N GLN A 69 -23.90 -8.80 -13.67
CA GLN A 69 -22.90 -7.74 -13.55
C GLN A 69 -22.35 -7.65 -12.13
N THR A 70 -21.14 -7.10 -12.00
CA THR A 70 -20.39 -7.01 -10.76
C THR A 70 -20.48 -5.62 -10.16
N ALA A 71 -20.60 -5.56 -8.84
CA ALA A 71 -20.60 -4.34 -8.06
C ALA A 71 -19.25 -3.63 -8.18
N GLU A 72 -19.30 -2.33 -8.42
CA GLU A 72 -18.11 -1.49 -8.55
C GLU A 72 -18.33 -0.10 -7.96
N ILE A 73 -17.24 0.63 -7.73
CA ILE A 73 -17.32 2.06 -7.42
C ILE A 73 -17.32 2.86 -8.73
N ALA A 74 -18.38 3.64 -8.94
CA ALA A 74 -18.56 4.46 -10.12
C ALA A 74 -17.39 5.44 -10.33
N ASP A 75 -17.02 5.64 -11.60
CA ASP A 75 -15.99 6.58 -12.06
C ASP A 75 -14.61 6.41 -11.39
N LEU A 76 -14.30 5.22 -10.83
CA LEU A 76 -13.08 4.96 -10.07
C LEU A 76 -12.95 5.90 -8.86
N SER A 77 -14.07 6.37 -8.29
CA SER A 77 -14.05 7.39 -7.25
C SER A 77 -13.17 6.96 -6.07
N LEU A 78 -12.28 7.86 -5.65
CA LEU A 78 -11.50 7.73 -4.42
C LEU A 78 -12.10 8.57 -3.28
N ALA A 79 -13.20 9.27 -3.54
CA ALA A 79 -13.86 10.15 -2.59
C ALA A 79 -14.92 9.42 -1.76
N ASN A 80 -15.13 9.94 -0.54
CA ASN A 80 -16.33 9.66 0.24
C ASN A 80 -17.58 10.02 -0.59
N GLY A 81 -18.60 9.17 -0.51
CA GLY A 81 -19.84 9.34 -1.28
C GLY A 81 -19.79 8.82 -2.71
N GLY A 82 -18.70 8.13 -3.11
CA GLY A 82 -18.66 7.40 -4.38
C GLY A 82 -19.79 6.37 -4.44
N ASN A 83 -20.59 6.41 -5.50
CA ASN A 83 -21.74 5.51 -5.69
C ASN A 83 -21.28 4.09 -6.04
N VAL A 84 -22.12 3.13 -5.69
CA VAL A 84 -21.94 1.73 -6.10
C VAL A 84 -22.83 1.43 -7.30
N ASP A 85 -22.21 1.03 -8.39
CA ASP A 85 -22.86 0.68 -9.66
C ASP A 85 -22.62 -0.79 -10.03
N LEU A 86 -23.18 -1.21 -11.17
CA LEU A 86 -23.01 -2.54 -11.73
C LEU A 86 -22.41 -2.46 -13.14
N SER A 87 -21.37 -3.25 -13.41
CA SER A 87 -20.78 -3.33 -14.74
C SER A 87 -20.20 -4.72 -15.06
N ALA A 88 -19.67 -4.88 -16.27
CA ALA A 88 -18.99 -6.11 -16.66
C ALA A 88 -17.66 -6.23 -15.92
N TYR A 89 -17.38 -7.41 -15.36
CA TYR A 89 -16.13 -7.67 -14.66
C TYR A 89 -14.92 -7.61 -15.60
N ASN A 90 -13.92 -6.81 -15.26
CA ASN A 90 -12.68 -6.61 -16.00
C ASN A 90 -11.43 -6.73 -15.10
N GLU A 91 -11.59 -7.31 -13.90
CA GLU A 91 -10.53 -7.53 -12.90
C GLU A 91 -9.91 -6.25 -12.31
N ALA A 92 -10.52 -5.08 -12.50
CA ALA A 92 -10.02 -3.86 -11.91
C ALA A 92 -10.29 -3.77 -10.39
N ALA A 93 -9.43 -3.07 -9.66
CA ALA A 93 -9.45 -3.03 -8.19
C ALA A 93 -10.76 -2.44 -7.63
N HIS A 94 -11.40 -1.52 -8.34
CA HIS A 94 -12.68 -0.92 -7.97
C HIS A 94 -13.88 -1.88 -8.12
N GLN A 95 -13.70 -3.05 -8.73
CA GLN A 95 -14.70 -4.13 -8.83
C GLN A 95 -14.43 -5.29 -7.86
N GLN A 96 -13.37 -5.18 -7.06
CA GLN A 96 -12.94 -6.20 -6.11
C GLN A 96 -13.24 -5.74 -4.69
N TRP A 97 -13.74 -6.65 -3.88
CA TRP A 97 -14.24 -6.35 -2.54
C TRP A 97 -13.63 -7.27 -1.49
N ARG A 98 -13.09 -6.69 -0.43
CA ARG A 98 -12.64 -7.42 0.75
C ARG A 98 -13.79 -7.48 1.76
N VAL A 99 -14.27 -8.69 2.04
CA VAL A 99 -15.25 -8.92 3.10
C VAL A 99 -14.48 -9.29 4.37
N ILE A 100 -14.70 -8.53 5.45
CA ILE A 100 -13.96 -8.61 6.71
C ILE A 100 -14.94 -8.95 7.82
N ASN A 101 -14.67 -10.01 8.58
CA ASN A 101 -15.44 -10.40 9.74
C ASN A 101 -15.18 -9.44 10.90
N VAL A 102 -16.25 -8.83 11.43
CA VAL A 102 -16.18 -7.99 12.63
C VAL A 102 -16.57 -8.80 13.86
N THR A 103 -17.67 -9.55 13.75
CA THR A 103 -18.16 -10.50 14.74
C THR A 103 -19.10 -11.50 14.05
N ASP A 104 -19.45 -12.60 14.71
CA ASP A 104 -20.20 -13.72 14.10
C ASP A 104 -21.41 -13.24 13.28
N GLY A 105 -21.30 -13.35 11.95
CA GLY A 105 -22.34 -13.02 10.98
C GLY A 105 -22.42 -11.55 10.54
N TYR A 106 -21.57 -10.67 11.08
CA TYR A 106 -21.49 -9.25 10.76
C TYR A 106 -20.15 -8.89 10.15
N PHE A 107 -20.22 -8.20 9.01
CA PHE A 107 -19.07 -7.96 8.16
C PHE A 107 -18.96 -6.49 7.76
N LYS A 108 -17.74 -6.06 7.49
CA LYS A 108 -17.43 -4.88 6.68
C LYS A 108 -17.09 -5.32 5.26
N ILE A 109 -17.40 -4.47 4.29
CA ILE A 109 -17.12 -4.72 2.87
C ILE A 109 -16.30 -3.54 2.34
N MET A 110 -15.02 -3.76 2.05
CA MET A 110 -14.07 -2.73 1.62
C MET A 110 -13.79 -2.87 0.13
N ASN A 111 -13.79 -1.77 -0.61
CA ASN A 111 -13.37 -1.73 -2.00
C ASN A 111 -11.83 -1.71 -2.10
N LEU A 112 -11.22 -2.53 -2.96
CA LEU A 112 -9.77 -2.62 -3.07
C LEU A 112 -9.12 -1.41 -3.77
N GLY A 113 -9.85 -0.75 -4.69
CA GLY A 113 -9.37 0.40 -5.44
C GLY A 113 -9.27 1.67 -4.58
N SER A 114 -10.27 1.92 -3.74
CA SER A 114 -10.30 3.09 -2.86
C SER A 114 -9.79 2.83 -1.44
N GLY A 115 -9.86 1.58 -0.95
CA GLY A 115 -9.64 1.25 0.46
C GLY A 115 -10.79 1.68 1.38
N LYS A 116 -11.92 2.11 0.81
CA LYS A 116 -13.11 2.61 1.52
C LYS A 116 -14.16 1.53 1.67
N PHE A 117 -15.10 1.75 2.58
CA PHE A 117 -16.08 0.78 3.02
C PHE A 117 -17.48 1.08 2.51
N LEU A 118 -18.22 0.02 2.19
CA LEU A 118 -19.62 0.08 1.81
C LEU A 118 -20.49 0.55 3.00
N GLN A 119 -21.23 1.64 2.80
CA GLN A 119 -22.04 2.28 3.82
C GLN A 119 -23.47 2.55 3.33
N ALA A 120 -24.43 2.37 4.24
CA ALA A 120 -25.80 2.83 4.07
C ALA A 120 -25.92 4.30 4.51
N VAL A 121 -25.91 5.21 3.54
CA VAL A 121 -25.98 6.66 3.81
C VAL A 121 -27.43 7.12 3.81
N LYS A 122 -27.87 7.75 4.91
CA LYS A 122 -29.20 8.33 5.00
C LYS A 122 -29.29 9.58 4.13
N VAL A 123 -30.33 9.65 3.30
CA VAL A 123 -30.67 10.80 2.45
C VAL A 123 -32.14 11.20 2.69
N ASP A 124 -32.57 12.37 2.20
CA ASP A 124 -33.91 12.93 2.49
C ASP A 124 -35.07 11.94 2.25
N ASN A 125 -34.96 11.10 1.22
CA ASN A 125 -35.99 10.14 0.82
C ASN A 125 -35.55 8.67 0.98
N GLY A 126 -34.72 8.34 1.98
CA GLY A 126 -34.38 6.96 2.30
C GLY A 126 -32.90 6.75 2.54
N TYR A 127 -32.34 5.72 1.90
CA TYR A 127 -30.93 5.36 2.04
C TYR A 127 -30.31 5.07 0.67
N GLN A 128 -29.05 5.45 0.52
CA GLN A 128 -28.22 5.13 -0.65
C GLN A 128 -27.03 4.27 -0.23
N LEU A 129 -26.56 3.45 -1.17
CA LEU A 129 -25.36 2.65 -1.00
C LEU A 129 -24.17 3.39 -1.60
N GLN A 130 -23.21 3.76 -0.76
CA GLN A 130 -22.03 4.52 -1.15
C GLN A 130 -20.79 3.97 -0.45
N GLN A 131 -19.60 4.33 -0.94
CA GLN A 131 -18.37 4.13 -0.18
C GLN A 131 -18.09 5.31 0.76
N GLN A 132 -17.51 5.01 1.92
CA GLN A 132 -17.06 5.98 2.90
C GLN A 132 -15.77 5.52 3.57
N SER A 133 -15.02 6.48 4.14
CA SER A 133 -13.82 6.15 4.93
C SER A 133 -14.21 5.30 6.14
N ASP A 134 -13.29 4.47 6.62
CA ASP A 134 -13.56 3.55 7.73
C ASP A 134 -14.02 4.30 8.99
N ASP A 135 -15.11 3.83 9.60
CA ASP A 135 -15.55 4.30 10.91
C ASP A 135 -16.03 3.13 11.79
N SER A 136 -16.63 3.41 12.95
CA SER A 136 -17.12 2.36 13.86
C SER A 136 -18.65 2.25 13.88
N ASN A 137 -19.34 2.87 12.92
CA ASN A 137 -20.78 2.99 12.91
C ASN A 137 -21.44 1.75 12.31
N ASP A 138 -22.66 1.46 12.78
CA ASP A 138 -23.43 0.30 12.35
C ASP A 138 -23.93 0.41 10.89
N ASP A 139 -23.83 1.58 10.27
CA ASP A 139 -24.19 1.81 8.87
C ASP A 139 -23.15 1.29 7.87
N GLN A 140 -21.94 0.93 8.33
CA GLN A 140 -20.93 0.18 7.58
C GLN A 140 -20.92 -1.33 7.86
N ILE A 141 -21.83 -1.80 8.72
CA ILE A 141 -21.86 -3.19 9.18
C ILE A 141 -23.02 -3.94 8.50
N TRP A 142 -22.69 -5.09 7.91
CA TRP A 142 -23.61 -5.88 7.08
C TRP A 142 -23.76 -7.29 7.62
N GLN A 143 -25.00 -7.71 7.85
CA GLN A 143 -25.31 -9.12 8.09
C GLN A 143 -25.41 -9.84 6.74
N ILE A 144 -24.45 -10.73 6.46
CA ILE A 144 -24.42 -11.51 5.21
C ILE A 144 -24.87 -12.95 5.51
N SER A 145 -25.87 -13.43 4.77
CA SER A 145 -26.43 -14.78 4.95
C SER A 145 -26.78 -15.44 3.62
N SER A 146 -26.61 -16.76 3.54
CA SER A 146 -26.98 -17.53 2.36
C SER A 146 -28.51 -17.60 2.21
N THR A 147 -28.98 -17.48 0.97
CA THR A 147 -30.39 -17.59 0.57
C THR A 147 -30.65 -18.84 -0.29
N GLY A 148 -29.62 -19.67 -0.49
CA GLY A 148 -29.65 -20.84 -1.36
C GLY A 148 -28.25 -21.19 -1.87
N GLU A 149 -28.16 -22.15 -2.79
CA GLU A 149 -26.89 -22.53 -3.39
C GLU A 149 -26.27 -21.31 -4.11
N ASN A 150 -25.09 -20.88 -3.65
CA ASN A 150 -24.30 -19.81 -4.26
C ASN A 150 -25.00 -18.43 -4.33
N SER A 151 -25.98 -18.19 -3.47
CA SER A 151 -26.72 -16.92 -3.38
C SER A 151 -26.75 -16.41 -1.95
N TYR A 152 -26.60 -15.09 -1.80
CA TYR A 152 -26.50 -14.40 -0.53
C TYR A 152 -27.39 -13.16 -0.52
N ARG A 153 -27.77 -12.74 0.68
CA ARG A 153 -28.31 -11.41 0.97
C ARG A 153 -27.39 -10.69 1.95
N ALA A 154 -27.45 -9.35 1.92
CA ALA A 154 -26.82 -8.49 2.90
C ALA A 154 -27.88 -7.57 3.53
N ILE A 155 -27.91 -7.46 4.85
CA ILE A 155 -28.79 -6.54 5.58
C ILE A 155 -27.91 -5.57 6.37
N ASN A 156 -28.10 -4.27 6.15
CA ASN A 156 -27.37 -3.26 6.91
C ASN A 156 -27.82 -3.25 8.38
N LYS A 157 -26.88 -3.19 9.32
CA LYS A 157 -27.18 -3.26 10.75
C LYS A 157 -27.89 -1.99 11.28
N ALA A 158 -27.56 -0.81 10.76
CA ALA A 158 -28.16 0.45 11.22
C ALA A 158 -29.60 0.65 10.74
N CYS A 159 -29.89 0.35 9.46
CA CYS A 159 -31.22 0.63 8.88
C CYS A 159 -32.08 -0.60 8.61
N GLY A 160 -31.54 -1.82 8.68
CA GLY A 160 -32.28 -3.06 8.42
C GLY A 160 -32.64 -3.27 6.93
N LEU A 161 -32.03 -2.51 6.02
CA LEU A 161 -32.31 -2.56 4.58
C LEU A 161 -31.28 -3.40 3.82
N SER A 162 -31.72 -3.94 2.68
CA SER A 162 -30.94 -4.77 1.76
C SER A 162 -30.58 -4.00 0.50
N PRO A 163 -29.34 -4.13 -0.01
CA PRO A 163 -28.98 -3.69 -1.35
C PRO A 163 -29.93 -4.34 -2.37
N THR A 164 -30.58 -3.51 -3.18
CA THR A 164 -31.62 -3.91 -4.13
C THR A 164 -31.31 -3.28 -5.48
N VAL A 165 -31.17 -4.12 -6.51
CA VAL A 165 -30.93 -3.65 -7.88
C VAL A 165 -32.25 -3.22 -8.51
N ASP A 166 -32.34 -1.96 -8.92
CA ASP A 166 -33.39 -1.51 -9.82
C ASP A 166 -33.13 -2.10 -11.20
N GLN A 167 -34.00 -2.99 -11.65
CA GLN A 167 -33.85 -3.70 -12.93
C GLN A 167 -34.02 -2.81 -14.17
N THR A 168 -34.54 -1.60 -13.99
CA THR A 168 -34.73 -0.62 -15.08
C THR A 168 -33.50 0.25 -15.26
N THR A 169 -32.93 0.73 -14.14
CA THR A 169 -31.82 1.70 -14.15
C THR A 169 -30.46 1.05 -13.90
N GLY A 170 -30.42 -0.15 -13.32
CA GLY A 170 -29.19 -0.81 -12.86
C GLY A 170 -28.65 -0.27 -11.55
N LEU A 171 -29.24 0.81 -11.00
CA LEU A 171 -28.81 1.44 -9.75
C LEU A 171 -29.12 0.56 -8.54
N ILE A 172 -28.32 0.69 -7.50
CA ILE A 172 -28.49 -0.04 -6.25
C ILE A 172 -29.13 0.88 -5.20
N SER A 173 -30.35 0.56 -4.79
CA SER A 173 -31.06 1.19 -3.68
C SER A 173 -30.97 0.34 -2.41
N LEU A 174 -31.42 0.88 -1.28
CA LEU A 174 -31.59 0.13 -0.04
C LEU A 174 -33.10 0.02 0.27
N GLU A 175 -33.62 -1.21 0.26
CA GLU A 175 -35.04 -1.51 0.49
C GLU A 175 -35.23 -2.56 1.59
N MET A 176 -36.44 -2.66 2.13
CA MET A 176 -36.77 -3.80 3.00
C MET A 176 -36.59 -5.11 2.24
N TYR A 177 -35.96 -6.07 2.90
CA TYR A 177 -35.77 -7.39 2.32
C TYR A 177 -37.11 -8.10 2.14
N ALA A 178 -37.42 -8.47 0.90
CA ALA A 178 -38.68 -9.08 0.48
C ALA A 178 -38.44 -10.32 -0.40
N GLU A 179 -37.27 -10.95 -0.26
CA GLU A 179 -36.87 -12.16 -1.00
C GLU A 179 -36.91 -12.01 -2.53
N LYS A 180 -36.81 -10.77 -3.03
CA LYS A 180 -36.76 -10.49 -4.47
C LYS A 180 -35.41 -10.95 -5.03
N ALA A 181 -35.39 -11.46 -6.26
CA ALA A 181 -34.14 -11.82 -6.95
C ALA A 181 -33.17 -10.62 -7.05
N SER A 182 -33.68 -9.39 -7.16
CA SER A 182 -32.88 -8.15 -7.17
C SER A 182 -32.17 -7.83 -5.86
N GLN A 183 -32.45 -8.58 -4.78
CA GLN A 183 -31.81 -8.46 -3.46
C GLN A 183 -30.80 -9.58 -3.21
N MET A 184 -30.53 -10.40 -4.24
CA MET A 184 -29.69 -11.57 -4.14
C MET A 184 -28.38 -11.34 -4.88
N TRP A 185 -27.29 -11.77 -4.25
CA TRP A 185 -25.93 -11.54 -4.70
C TRP A 185 -25.15 -12.86 -4.74
N SER A 186 -24.34 -13.03 -5.78
CA SER A 186 -23.35 -14.10 -5.88
C SER A 186 -22.01 -13.56 -5.42
N VAL A 187 -21.36 -14.25 -4.48
CA VAL A 187 -20.07 -13.85 -3.90
C VAL A 187 -19.00 -14.83 -4.35
N ILE A 188 -18.16 -14.43 -5.32
CA ILE A 188 -17.15 -15.28 -5.95
C ILE A 188 -15.79 -15.01 -5.32
N LYS A 189 -15.22 -15.98 -4.62
CA LYS A 189 -13.88 -15.87 -4.02
C LYS A 189 -12.83 -15.74 -5.12
N ILE A 190 -12.01 -14.71 -5.03
CA ILE A 190 -10.83 -14.49 -5.88
C ILE A 190 -9.55 -14.55 -5.03
N PRO A 191 -8.35 -14.65 -5.63
CA PRO A 191 -7.09 -14.56 -4.89
C PRO A 191 -7.03 -13.29 -4.05
N ASP A 192 -6.26 -13.32 -2.95
CA ASP A 192 -6.01 -12.11 -2.19
C ASP A 192 -5.10 -11.18 -3.02
N MET A 193 -5.53 -9.93 -3.15
CA MET A 193 -4.93 -8.92 -4.02
C MET A 193 -4.42 -7.75 -3.18
N ALA A 194 -3.47 -7.00 -3.72
CA ALA A 194 -3.08 -5.74 -3.10
C ALA A 194 -4.22 -4.72 -3.16
N TYR A 195 -4.24 -3.79 -2.21
CA TYR A 195 -5.29 -2.79 -2.11
C TYR A 195 -4.74 -1.45 -1.62
N ARG A 196 -5.44 -0.37 -1.99
CA ARG A 196 -5.13 0.98 -1.49
C ARG A 196 -5.46 1.08 -0.01
N ASP A 197 -4.52 1.52 0.81
CA ASP A 197 -4.71 1.64 2.27
C ASP A 197 -5.15 3.06 2.64
N ASP A 198 -6.46 3.27 2.75
CA ASP A 198 -7.04 4.60 2.96
C ASP A 198 -6.67 5.23 4.30
N ALA A 199 -6.42 4.41 5.34
CA ALA A 199 -5.96 4.92 6.63
C ALA A 199 -4.56 5.54 6.51
N VAL A 200 -3.66 4.88 5.78
CA VAL A 200 -2.32 5.41 5.48
C VAL A 200 -2.39 6.65 4.61
N VAL A 201 -3.27 6.67 3.59
CA VAL A 201 -3.40 7.88 2.76
C VAL A 201 -3.93 9.06 3.58
N ASN A 202 -4.95 8.86 4.41
CA ASN A 202 -5.50 9.92 5.26
C ASN A 202 -4.53 10.37 6.36
N PHE A 203 -3.60 9.51 6.81
CA PHE A 203 -2.53 9.90 7.72
C PHE A 203 -1.68 11.06 7.18
N PHE A 204 -1.46 11.09 5.86
CA PHE A 204 -0.72 12.14 5.17
C PHE A 204 -1.58 13.35 4.77
N HIS A 205 -2.91 13.27 4.86
CA HIS A 205 -3.81 14.42 4.68
C HIS A 205 -3.82 15.29 5.95
N ARG A 206 -2.78 16.12 6.09
CA ARG A 206 -2.52 16.92 7.29
C ARG A 206 -2.96 18.37 7.09
N THR A 207 -3.22 19.10 8.17
CA THR A 207 -3.59 20.53 8.15
C THR A 207 -2.72 21.39 9.07
N SER A 208 -1.71 20.79 9.71
CA SER A 208 -0.76 21.46 10.60
C SER A 208 0.62 20.81 10.50
N GLY A 209 1.68 21.57 10.76
CA GLY A 209 3.05 21.12 10.62
C GLY A 209 3.48 20.97 9.16
N SER A 210 4.06 19.83 8.81
CA SER A 210 4.22 19.42 7.41
C SER A 210 2.88 18.97 6.85
N VAL A 211 2.48 19.55 5.72
CA VAL A 211 1.12 19.40 5.17
C VAL A 211 1.10 18.63 3.86
N ALA A 212 2.05 18.89 2.96
CA ALA A 212 2.18 18.20 1.68
C ALA A 212 3.66 18.02 1.36
N PHE A 213 4.07 16.82 0.97
CA PHE A 213 5.48 16.45 0.80
C PHE A 213 5.63 15.16 0.01
N ASP A 214 6.83 14.89 -0.48
CA ASP A 214 7.17 13.62 -1.11
C ASP A 214 8.21 12.79 -0.32
N GLN A 215 8.79 11.79 -0.99
CA GLN A 215 9.57 10.69 -0.41
C GLN A 215 8.75 9.74 0.49
N GLY A 216 8.60 10.04 1.77
CA GLY A 216 7.83 9.22 2.71
C GLY A 216 8.52 7.95 3.20
N ASN A 217 9.84 7.91 3.30
CA ASN A 217 10.56 6.78 3.90
C ASN A 217 10.25 6.65 5.39
N SER A 218 10.42 5.45 5.95
CA SER A 218 10.24 5.23 7.38
C SER A 218 11.44 4.52 8.02
N ILE A 219 11.84 4.98 9.20
CA ILE A 219 12.89 4.38 10.01
C ILE A 219 12.25 3.92 11.33
N PRO A 220 12.15 2.62 11.60
CA PRO A 220 11.69 2.12 12.90
C PRO A 220 12.73 2.44 13.98
N LEU A 221 12.26 2.92 15.13
CA LEU A 221 13.09 3.25 16.30
C LEU A 221 13.00 2.16 17.36
N ALA A 222 14.05 2.04 18.18
CA ALA A 222 14.16 0.99 19.20
C ALA A 222 13.06 1.04 20.26
N ASP A 223 12.47 2.21 20.50
CA ASP A 223 11.36 2.40 21.45
C ASP A 223 9.96 2.14 20.83
N GLY A 224 9.92 1.64 19.60
CA GLY A 224 8.71 1.29 18.87
C GLY A 224 8.11 2.44 18.06
N ARG A 225 8.57 3.69 18.23
CA ARG A 225 8.15 4.79 17.35
C ARG A 225 8.64 4.56 15.92
N THR A 226 8.05 5.29 14.97
CA THR A 226 8.55 5.36 13.60
C THR A 226 8.84 6.80 13.21
N LEU A 227 10.05 7.03 12.69
CA LEU A 227 10.41 8.30 12.06
C LEU A 227 10.07 8.23 10.57
N TRP A 228 9.18 9.08 10.11
CA TRP A 228 8.91 9.29 8.69
C TRP A 228 9.79 10.42 8.16
N VAL A 229 10.44 10.20 7.03
CA VAL A 229 11.37 11.13 6.39
C VAL A 229 10.77 11.57 5.06
N ALA A 230 10.65 12.88 4.89
CA ALA A 230 10.12 13.51 3.69
C ALA A 230 11.14 14.51 3.12
N GLU A 231 11.08 14.72 1.82
CA GLU A 231 11.90 15.69 1.10
C GLU A 231 11.09 17.00 0.92
N ASP A 232 11.08 17.62 -0.26
CA ASP A 232 10.45 18.91 -0.52
C ASP A 232 9.05 18.98 0.12
N THR A 233 8.82 19.99 0.96
CA THR A 233 7.66 20.03 1.86
C THR A 233 7.01 21.41 1.86
N TYR A 234 5.69 21.44 1.71
CA TYR A 234 4.83 22.56 2.07
C TYR A 234 4.43 22.46 3.54
N SER A 235 4.70 23.52 4.31
CA SER A 235 4.25 23.64 5.69
C SER A 235 2.88 24.31 5.82
N ASP A 236 2.29 24.19 7.00
CA ASP A 236 1.05 24.85 7.40
C ASP A 236 1.12 26.39 7.31
N ARG A 237 2.31 26.98 7.27
CA ARG A 237 2.52 28.43 7.10
C ARG A 237 2.04 28.94 5.74
N LEU A 238 1.99 28.06 4.74
CA LEU A 238 1.55 28.40 3.39
C LEU A 238 0.04 28.23 3.19
N LEU A 239 -0.67 27.64 4.16
CA LEU A 239 -2.11 27.45 4.07
C LEU A 239 -2.86 28.76 4.26
N ASN A 240 -3.85 29.01 3.40
CA ASN A 240 -4.84 30.07 3.62
C ASN A 240 -5.90 29.63 4.65
N GLN A 241 -6.86 30.52 4.94
CA GLN A 241 -7.92 30.28 5.93
C GLN A 241 -8.85 29.10 5.62
N VAL A 242 -8.89 28.63 4.38
CA VAL A 242 -9.70 27.48 3.93
C VAL A 242 -8.85 26.24 3.66
N GLY A 243 -7.56 26.25 4.03
CA GLY A 243 -6.67 25.10 3.92
C GLY A 243 -6.13 24.84 2.50
N LEU A 244 -5.98 25.87 1.67
CA LEU A 244 -5.41 25.75 0.32
C LEU A 244 -4.09 26.51 0.19
N PHE A 245 -3.22 26.06 -0.72
CA PHE A 245 -1.98 26.76 -1.08
C PHE A 245 -2.19 27.74 -2.23
N ASN A 246 -1.45 28.85 -2.25
CA ASN A 246 -1.39 29.71 -3.42
C ASN A 246 -0.54 29.03 -4.51
N CYS A 247 -1.06 28.94 -5.74
CA CYS A 247 -0.37 28.22 -6.81
C CYS A 247 0.97 28.82 -7.25
N ASN A 248 1.25 30.08 -6.90
CA ASN A 248 2.53 30.71 -7.20
C ASN A 248 3.60 30.41 -6.14
N GLN A 249 3.25 29.70 -5.06
CA GLN A 249 4.18 29.27 -4.04
C GLN A 249 4.71 27.88 -4.36
N ILE A 250 6.02 27.73 -4.16
CA ILE A 250 6.67 26.42 -4.05
C ILE A 250 6.82 26.06 -2.57
N PHE A 251 7.16 24.81 -2.29
CA PHE A 251 7.50 24.32 -0.96
C PHE A 251 8.45 25.28 -0.23
N ASP A 252 8.22 25.50 1.08
CA ASP A 252 8.99 26.46 1.88
C ASP A 252 10.17 25.84 2.62
N ILE A 253 10.24 24.50 2.70
CA ILE A 253 11.35 23.75 3.28
C ILE A 253 11.68 22.52 2.40
N HIS A 254 12.93 22.07 2.42
CA HIS A 254 13.42 21.01 1.50
C HIS A 254 13.36 19.61 2.07
N ASN A 255 13.02 19.50 3.35
CA ASN A 255 12.77 18.24 4.03
C ASN A 255 11.95 18.47 5.27
N SER A 256 11.30 17.41 5.72
CA SER A 256 10.69 17.38 7.04
C SER A 256 10.63 15.96 7.56
N MET A 257 10.36 15.81 8.86
CA MET A 257 10.17 14.49 9.44
C MET A 257 8.99 14.48 10.39
N LEU A 258 8.33 13.32 10.48
CA LEU A 258 7.23 13.07 11.39
C LEU A 258 7.59 11.93 12.33
N LEU A 259 7.27 12.08 13.61
CA LEU A 259 7.54 11.09 14.64
C LEU A 259 6.23 10.44 15.07
N GLN A 260 5.94 9.29 14.47
CA GLN A 260 4.73 8.51 14.74
C GLN A 260 4.89 7.71 16.05
N PRO A 261 3.86 7.71 16.92
CA PRO A 261 3.92 7.02 18.22
C PRO A 261 4.08 5.50 18.07
N ALA A 262 4.55 4.86 19.16
CA ALA A 262 4.88 3.43 19.18
C ALA A 262 3.69 2.47 19.00
N ASN A 263 2.46 2.97 19.17
CA ASN A 263 1.25 2.21 18.83
C ASN A 263 0.93 2.23 17.33
N HIS A 264 1.74 2.90 16.51
CA HIS A 264 1.58 3.07 15.07
C HIS A 264 0.19 3.60 14.68
N SER A 265 -0.39 4.48 15.49
CA SER A 265 -1.68 5.09 15.17
C SER A 265 -1.62 5.85 13.84
N TRP A 266 -2.61 5.60 12.98
CA TRP A 266 -2.83 6.36 11.74
C TRP A 266 -3.62 7.66 11.95
N ASP A 267 -3.98 7.99 13.20
CA ASP A 267 -4.47 9.33 13.53
C ASP A 267 -3.31 10.33 13.44
N ASN A 268 -3.36 11.16 12.40
CA ASN A 268 -2.32 12.13 12.10
C ASN A 268 -2.11 13.18 13.20
N LYS A 269 -3.09 13.40 14.08
CA LYS A 269 -3.02 14.34 15.22
C LYS A 269 -2.11 13.83 16.34
N LEU A 270 -1.89 12.52 16.40
CA LEU A 270 -0.98 11.90 17.38
C LEU A 270 0.48 11.90 16.92
N THR A 271 0.74 12.31 15.68
CA THR A 271 2.06 12.36 15.07
C THR A 271 2.55 13.78 14.97
N ASN A 272 3.66 14.05 15.65
CA ASN A 272 4.28 15.37 15.68
C ASN A 272 5.35 15.49 14.60
N ASN A 273 5.53 16.69 14.07
CA ASN A 273 6.74 17.04 13.35
C ASN A 273 7.96 16.94 14.27
N LEU A 274 9.04 16.36 13.74
CA LEU A 274 10.35 16.53 14.36
C LEU A 274 10.80 17.98 14.16
N ILE A 275 11.43 18.55 15.18
CA ILE A 275 12.04 19.88 15.14
C ILE A 275 13.51 19.79 15.54
N THR A 276 14.28 20.78 15.15
CA THR A 276 15.71 20.88 15.47
C THR A 276 16.10 22.34 15.68
N THR A 277 17.28 22.55 16.26
CA THR A 277 17.95 23.85 16.33
C THR A 277 18.93 24.07 15.18
N ALA A 278 19.13 23.06 14.32
CA ALA A 278 20.12 23.11 13.24
C ALA A 278 19.63 23.89 11.99
N SER A 279 18.32 24.03 11.80
CA SER A 279 17.72 24.87 10.75
C SER A 279 16.95 26.05 11.35
N PRO A 280 17.02 27.26 10.75
CA PRO A 280 16.17 28.37 11.14
C PRO A 280 14.73 28.23 10.62
N TYR A 281 14.46 27.27 9.73
CA TYR A 281 13.13 27.03 9.17
C TYR A 281 12.38 26.02 10.02
N LYS A 282 11.25 26.46 10.59
CA LYS A 282 10.41 25.62 11.43
C LYS A 282 9.95 24.38 10.63
N TYR A 283 10.30 23.20 11.14
CA TYR A 283 10.08 21.83 10.59
C TYR A 283 11.10 21.31 9.58
N GLU A 284 12.04 22.13 9.12
CA GLU A 284 13.19 21.61 8.36
C GLU A 284 14.16 20.94 9.35
N VAL A 285 14.53 19.70 9.08
CA VAL A 285 15.33 18.89 10.02
C VAL A 285 16.79 18.82 9.58
N VAL A 286 17.03 18.70 8.27
CA VAL A 286 18.36 18.75 7.67
C VAL A 286 18.50 20.11 6.99
N PRO A 287 19.34 21.03 7.50
CA PRO A 287 19.50 22.33 6.85
C PRO A 287 20.10 22.16 5.46
N SER A 288 19.75 23.07 4.54
CA SER A 288 20.44 23.18 3.25
C SER A 288 21.95 23.38 3.44
N PRO A 289 22.81 22.83 2.56
CA PRO A 289 24.27 22.94 2.70
C PRO A 289 24.80 24.36 2.42
N GLY A 290 23.97 25.22 1.82
CA GLY A 290 24.25 26.63 1.54
C GLY A 290 23.03 27.50 1.81
N GLU A 291 22.78 28.52 0.97
CA GLU A 291 21.58 29.34 1.13
C GLU A 291 20.31 28.53 0.81
N HIS A 292 19.27 28.75 1.61
CA HIS A 292 18.01 27.98 1.56
C HIS A 292 17.38 27.93 0.16
N ASN A 293 17.31 29.04 -0.56
CA ASN A 293 16.62 29.07 -1.85
C ASN A 293 17.52 28.68 -3.04
N SER A 294 18.80 28.38 -2.82
CA SER A 294 19.76 28.02 -3.87
C SER A 294 20.46 26.69 -3.63
N SER A 295 20.13 26.00 -2.53
CA SER A 295 20.61 24.67 -2.21
C SER A 295 19.60 23.90 -1.36
N TYR A 296 19.67 22.58 -1.41
CA TYR A 296 18.71 21.71 -0.74
C TYR A 296 19.39 20.45 -0.21
N SER A 297 18.78 19.89 0.84
CA SER A 297 19.14 18.62 1.47
C SER A 297 17.93 17.70 1.39
N TRP A 298 18.11 16.57 0.70
CA TRP A 298 17.12 15.51 0.53
C TRP A 298 17.53 14.28 1.34
N PRO A 299 17.10 14.20 2.61
CA PRO A 299 17.29 13.02 3.42
C PRO A 299 16.36 11.89 2.95
N GLY A 300 16.88 10.67 2.96
CA GLY A 300 16.15 9.52 2.45
C GLY A 300 16.18 8.34 3.40
N VAL A 301 16.95 7.32 3.02
CA VAL A 301 17.03 6.05 3.73
C VAL A 301 17.89 6.17 4.98
N GLY A 302 17.57 5.42 6.02
CA GLY A 302 18.32 5.45 7.26
C GLY A 302 18.04 4.26 8.18
N VAL A 303 18.77 4.21 9.28
CA VAL A 303 18.72 3.14 10.28
C VAL A 303 18.95 3.72 11.67
N GLU A 304 18.22 3.23 12.66
CA GLU A 304 18.54 3.47 14.06
C GLU A 304 19.61 2.47 14.55
N LEU A 305 20.63 2.94 15.26
CA LEU A 305 21.66 2.15 15.91
C LEU A 305 22.02 2.78 17.26
N ASN A 306 21.74 2.09 18.37
CA ASN A 306 22.12 2.48 19.73
C ASN A 306 21.64 3.88 20.14
N GLY A 307 20.41 4.26 19.79
CA GLY A 307 19.83 5.57 20.09
C GLY A 307 20.32 6.69 19.16
N HIS A 308 20.92 6.32 18.03
CA HIS A 308 21.31 7.24 16.97
C HIS A 308 20.63 6.86 15.66
N VAL A 309 20.09 7.83 14.93
CA VAL A 309 19.58 7.61 13.58
C VAL A 309 20.64 8.04 12.58
N TYR A 310 21.18 7.06 11.85
CA TYR A 310 22.10 7.28 10.73
C TYR A 310 21.30 7.35 9.44
N MET A 311 21.39 8.48 8.75
CA MET A 311 20.55 8.77 7.60
C MET A 311 21.35 9.28 6.42
N TYR A 312 21.15 8.65 5.28
CA TYR A 312 21.72 9.09 4.02
C TYR A 312 21.00 10.35 3.54
N CYS A 313 21.76 11.33 3.09
CA CYS A 313 21.24 12.57 2.53
C CYS A 313 21.93 12.89 1.20
N PHE A 314 21.12 13.17 0.18
CA PHE A 314 21.58 13.83 -1.03
C PHE A 314 21.57 15.35 -0.79
N GLU A 315 22.59 16.05 -1.27
CA GLU A 315 22.72 17.49 -1.10
C GLU A 315 23.14 18.12 -2.43
N ALA A 316 22.54 19.25 -2.80
CA ALA A 316 22.90 19.92 -4.04
C ALA A 316 22.63 21.42 -4.02
N THR A 317 23.32 22.12 -4.92
CA THR A 317 22.96 23.49 -5.31
C THR A 317 22.05 23.47 -6.53
N VAL A 318 21.11 24.41 -6.61
CA VAL A 318 20.17 24.53 -7.72
C VAL A 318 20.94 24.76 -9.02
N GLY A 319 20.86 23.80 -9.95
CA GLY A 319 21.57 23.83 -11.24
C GLY A 319 23.09 23.61 -11.14
N GLY A 320 23.60 23.22 -9.97
CA GLY A 320 25.03 23.07 -9.71
C GLY A 320 25.45 21.65 -9.36
N SER A 321 26.49 21.55 -8.54
CA SER A 321 27.07 20.27 -8.10
C SER A 321 26.25 19.63 -7.00
N SER A 322 26.24 18.29 -6.98
CA SER A 322 25.70 17.50 -5.88
C SER A 322 26.79 16.80 -5.08
N THR A 323 26.46 16.46 -3.84
CA THR A 323 27.25 15.63 -2.94
C THR A 323 26.31 14.77 -2.10
N THR A 324 26.87 13.93 -1.24
CA THR A 324 26.13 13.04 -0.35
C THR A 324 26.74 13.11 1.04
N ALA A 325 25.90 12.88 2.04
CA ALA A 325 26.30 12.89 3.44
C ALA A 325 25.61 11.77 4.22
N LEU A 326 26.23 11.37 5.32
CA LEU A 326 25.62 10.58 6.36
C LEU A 326 25.42 11.47 7.57
N TYR A 327 24.15 11.70 7.94
CA TYR A 327 23.79 12.42 9.14
C TYR A 327 23.58 11.45 10.30
N ASP A 328 24.14 11.78 11.45
CA ASP A 328 23.95 11.09 12.72
C ASP A 328 23.10 11.98 13.64
N PHE A 329 21.87 11.54 13.92
CA PHE A 329 20.97 12.19 14.86
C PHE A 329 21.01 11.45 16.18
N THR A 330 21.33 12.16 17.26
CA THR A 330 21.12 11.62 18.62
C THR A 330 19.63 11.72 18.97
N GLU A 331 19.01 10.58 19.27
CA GLU A 331 17.63 10.56 19.73
C GLU A 331 17.51 11.23 21.10
N THR A 332 16.53 12.11 21.24
CA THR A 332 16.17 12.69 22.53
C THR A 332 14.73 12.33 22.89
N ALA A 333 14.40 12.48 24.17
CA ALA A 333 13.01 12.39 24.61
C ALA A 333 12.16 13.49 23.94
N GLY A 334 11.01 13.10 23.39
CA GLY A 334 10.14 14.01 22.65
C GLY A 334 10.50 14.10 21.16
N ASN A 335 10.22 15.26 20.56
CA ASN A 335 10.32 15.50 19.12
C ASN A 335 11.35 16.59 18.74
N ASN A 336 12.25 16.97 19.64
CA ASN A 336 13.30 17.97 19.35
C ASN A 336 14.68 17.34 19.34
N TRP A 337 15.23 17.09 18.16
CA TRP A 337 16.53 16.44 17.97
C TRP A 337 17.54 17.47 17.44
N PRO A 338 18.31 18.11 18.33
CA PRO A 338 19.22 19.18 17.95
C PRO A 338 20.52 18.65 17.35
N ASN A 339 21.12 19.46 16.47
CA ASN A 339 22.53 19.36 16.06
C ASN A 339 22.98 17.99 15.52
N PRO A 340 22.39 17.48 14.42
CA PRO A 340 22.86 16.25 13.82
C PRO A 340 24.30 16.41 13.30
N VAL A 341 25.09 15.35 13.41
CA VAL A 341 26.49 15.34 12.94
C VAL A 341 26.52 14.94 11.48
N ARG A 342 26.97 15.84 10.62
CA ARG A 342 27.16 15.58 9.19
C ARG A 342 28.54 14.99 8.92
N THR A 343 28.58 13.79 8.34
CA THR A 343 29.80 13.09 7.93
C THR A 343 29.75 12.68 6.45
N THR A 344 30.88 12.27 5.89
CA THR A 344 30.96 11.71 4.53
C THR A 344 31.90 10.50 4.55
N PRO A 345 31.38 9.32 4.93
CA PRO A 345 32.12 8.06 4.85
C PRO A 345 32.82 7.86 3.49
N ALA A 346 34.01 7.26 3.54
CA ALA A 346 34.81 7.04 2.35
C ALA A 346 34.07 6.14 1.33
N GLY A 347 34.05 6.57 0.07
CA GLY A 347 33.41 5.85 -1.02
C GLY A 347 31.90 6.07 -1.17
N MET A 348 31.26 6.85 -0.29
CA MET A 348 29.86 7.28 -0.49
C MET A 348 29.71 8.24 -1.67
N ASN A 349 30.62 9.21 -1.79
CA ASN A 349 30.63 10.13 -2.92
C ASN A 349 31.23 9.45 -4.16
N GLY A 350 30.52 9.52 -5.27
CA GLY A 350 30.92 8.91 -6.52
C GLY A 350 29.77 8.82 -7.51
N PRO A 351 29.89 7.94 -8.52
CA PRO A 351 28.84 7.77 -9.53
C PRO A 351 27.59 7.02 -9.01
N ILE A 352 27.71 6.30 -7.89
CA ILE A 352 26.60 5.54 -7.28
C ILE A 352 25.96 6.39 -6.17
N THR A 353 24.64 6.56 -6.23
CA THR A 353 23.86 7.25 -5.19
C THR A 353 23.10 6.22 -4.35
N TYR A 354 23.36 6.14 -3.03
CA TYR A 354 22.84 5.09 -2.14
C TYR A 354 21.49 5.39 -1.50
N THR A 355 20.49 5.70 -2.32
CA THR A 355 19.13 6.10 -1.88
C THR A 355 18.10 4.97 -1.94
N GLU A 356 18.46 3.80 -2.45
CA GLU A 356 17.48 2.76 -2.82
C GLU A 356 17.08 1.87 -1.63
N GLY A 357 17.76 1.96 -0.49
CA GLY A 357 17.40 1.23 0.73
C GLY A 357 18.53 1.21 1.75
N MET A 358 18.20 1.20 3.05
CA MET A 358 19.16 1.00 4.14
C MET A 358 18.50 0.14 5.22
N MET A 359 19.05 -1.05 5.51
CA MET A 359 18.36 -2.04 6.35
C MET A 359 19.30 -2.99 7.09
N ARG A 360 18.79 -3.56 8.19
CA ARG A 360 19.47 -4.54 9.04
C ARG A 360 18.78 -5.91 8.91
N PRO A 361 19.42 -6.92 8.30
CA PRO A 361 18.90 -8.28 8.31
C PRO A 361 19.19 -9.04 9.62
N GLY A 362 20.00 -8.48 10.53
CA GLY A 362 20.35 -9.08 11.81
C GLY A 362 21.64 -9.93 11.80
N ASP A 363 22.52 -9.71 10.82
CA ASP A 363 23.81 -10.39 10.69
C ASP A 363 25.02 -9.54 11.15
N GLY A 364 24.75 -8.43 11.84
CA GLY A 364 25.75 -7.47 12.34
C GLY A 364 26.16 -6.40 11.33
N TYR A 365 25.53 -6.37 10.15
CA TYR A 365 25.75 -5.35 9.13
C TYR A 365 24.48 -4.58 8.79
N VAL A 366 24.66 -3.31 8.43
CA VAL A 366 23.66 -2.52 7.71
C VAL A 366 24.00 -2.58 6.23
N TYR A 367 23.03 -2.99 5.41
CA TYR A 367 23.14 -2.97 3.96
C TYR A 367 22.53 -1.70 3.42
N THR A 368 23.19 -1.09 2.43
CA THR A 368 22.72 0.13 1.77
C THR A 368 22.80 -0.03 0.26
N TYR A 369 21.70 0.25 -0.42
CA TYR A 369 21.54 0.03 -1.85
C TYR A 369 21.61 1.35 -2.60
N GLY A 370 22.32 1.34 -3.70
CA GLY A 370 22.46 2.51 -4.56
C GLY A 370 22.35 2.19 -6.02
N SER A 371 22.23 3.22 -6.84
CA SER A 371 22.05 3.07 -8.27
C SER A 371 22.88 4.03 -9.10
N ILE A 372 23.07 3.64 -10.37
CA ILE A 372 23.54 4.51 -11.46
C ILE A 372 22.48 4.47 -12.56
N GLY A 373 22.21 5.62 -13.15
CA GLY A 373 21.28 5.77 -14.27
C GLY A 373 20.07 6.62 -13.90
N VAL A 374 19.36 7.09 -14.92
CA VAL A 374 18.19 7.97 -14.77
C VAL A 374 17.10 7.60 -15.77
N PHE A 375 15.86 7.90 -15.41
CA PHE A 375 14.63 7.90 -16.22
C PHE A 375 14.14 6.56 -16.80
N VAL A 376 14.99 5.73 -17.41
CA VAL A 376 14.52 4.54 -18.15
C VAL A 376 15.07 3.24 -17.57
N VAL A 377 16.35 3.23 -17.20
CA VAL A 377 17.04 2.03 -16.70
C VAL A 377 18.00 2.43 -15.58
N LYS A 378 17.99 1.66 -14.48
CA LYS A 378 18.94 1.79 -13.38
C LYS A 378 19.75 0.51 -13.20
N TYR A 379 21.01 0.66 -12.80
CA TYR A 379 21.88 -0.43 -12.38
C TYR A 379 22.08 -0.33 -10.87
N LEU A 380 21.78 -1.41 -10.15
CA LEU A 380 21.84 -1.46 -8.69
C LEU A 380 23.19 -1.97 -8.19
N PHE A 381 23.61 -1.42 -7.08
CA PHE A 381 24.83 -1.77 -6.34
C PHE A 381 24.51 -1.84 -4.85
N VAL A 382 25.30 -2.59 -4.10
CA VAL A 382 25.14 -2.71 -2.64
C VAL A 382 26.46 -2.41 -1.94
N ALA A 383 26.36 -1.59 -0.91
CA ALA A 383 27.39 -1.36 0.09
C ALA A 383 26.89 -1.87 1.45
N ARG A 384 27.79 -1.93 2.43
CA ARG A 384 27.45 -2.20 3.82
C ARG A 384 28.46 -1.59 4.77
N PHE A 385 28.04 -1.41 6.01
CA PHE A 385 28.90 -1.08 7.14
C PHE A 385 28.51 -1.92 8.36
N ALA A 386 29.43 -2.08 9.31
CA ALA A 386 29.13 -2.82 10.53
C ALA A 386 28.20 -2.00 11.42
N GLU A 387 27.25 -2.64 12.11
CA GLU A 387 26.34 -1.92 13.04
C GLU A 387 27.09 -1.16 14.14
N THR A 388 28.32 -1.57 14.46
CA THR A 388 29.20 -0.92 15.44
C THR A 388 30.09 0.19 14.86
N ASP A 389 30.15 0.32 13.53
CA ASP A 389 30.99 1.31 12.85
C ASP A 389 30.30 1.84 11.58
N PRO A 390 29.37 2.81 11.72
CA PRO A 390 28.65 3.41 10.60
C PRO A 390 29.51 4.23 9.63
N GLN A 391 30.77 4.49 9.99
CA GLN A 391 31.69 5.35 9.23
C GLN A 391 32.59 4.56 8.27
N THR A 392 32.72 3.24 8.43
CA THR A 392 33.57 2.39 7.58
C THR A 392 32.74 1.55 6.62
N TRP A 393 32.56 2.05 5.41
CA TRP A 393 31.78 1.39 4.36
C TRP A 393 32.63 0.42 3.55
N THR A 394 32.00 -0.68 3.12
CA THR A 394 32.55 -1.63 2.15
C THR A 394 31.56 -1.89 1.03
N PHE A 395 32.06 -2.18 -0.16
CA PHE A 395 31.30 -2.19 -1.40
C PHE A 395 31.42 -3.56 -2.08
N TRP A 396 30.30 -4.13 -2.50
CA TRP A 396 30.29 -5.42 -3.19
C TRP A 396 30.81 -5.25 -4.62
N ASN A 397 31.80 -6.05 -5.01
CA ASN A 397 32.38 -6.02 -6.36
C ASN A 397 31.96 -7.18 -7.27
N GLY A 398 30.96 -7.97 -6.87
CA GLY A 398 30.56 -9.21 -7.56
C GLY A 398 31.17 -10.48 -6.97
N LYS A 399 32.22 -10.35 -6.16
CA LYS A 399 32.94 -11.49 -5.56
C LYS A 399 33.21 -11.34 -4.07
N SER A 400 33.45 -10.12 -3.61
CA SER A 400 33.90 -9.82 -2.25
C SER A 400 33.61 -8.36 -1.88
N TRP A 401 33.65 -8.05 -0.59
CA TRP A 401 33.54 -6.69 -0.07
C TRP A 401 34.89 -5.97 -0.17
N GLN A 402 34.89 -4.75 -0.72
CA GLN A 402 36.07 -3.92 -0.97
C GLN A 402 35.94 -2.57 -0.28
N SER A 403 37.05 -1.88 -0.03
CA SER A 403 37.06 -0.55 0.60
C SER A 403 36.69 0.61 -0.34
N THR A 404 36.57 0.35 -1.64
CA THR A 404 36.21 1.36 -2.66
C THR A 404 35.10 0.84 -3.55
N PRO A 405 34.13 1.69 -3.95
CA PRO A 405 33.06 1.29 -4.86
C PRO A 405 33.61 0.98 -6.26
N THR A 406 32.86 0.16 -7.01
CA THR A 406 33.13 -0.14 -8.42
C THR A 406 31.82 -0.13 -9.21
N THR A 407 31.90 0.27 -10.48
CA THR A 407 30.77 0.25 -11.43
C THR A 407 30.91 -0.87 -12.46
N ALA A 408 31.79 -1.85 -12.19
CA ALA A 408 32.00 -3.00 -13.05
C ALA A 408 30.72 -3.84 -13.20
N THR A 409 30.54 -4.49 -14.34
CA THR A 409 29.33 -5.27 -14.65
C THR A 409 29.09 -6.37 -13.61
N GLU A 410 30.14 -6.99 -13.10
CA GLU A 410 30.08 -8.08 -12.11
C GLU A 410 29.54 -7.60 -10.75
N ALA A 411 29.66 -6.30 -10.45
CA ALA A 411 29.19 -5.72 -9.20
C ALA A 411 27.69 -5.39 -9.20
N LYS A 412 27.06 -5.38 -10.39
CA LYS A 412 25.64 -5.06 -10.54
C LYS A 412 24.77 -6.16 -9.96
N ILE A 413 23.71 -5.77 -9.26
CA ILE A 413 22.68 -6.68 -8.77
C ILE A 413 21.77 -7.08 -9.93
N THR A 414 21.54 -8.38 -10.08
CA THR A 414 20.68 -8.92 -11.13
C THR A 414 19.25 -9.15 -10.66
N THR A 415 18.30 -8.97 -11.57
CA THR A 415 16.88 -9.24 -11.39
C THR A 415 16.41 -10.16 -12.50
N ALA A 416 15.94 -11.36 -12.16
CA ALA A 416 15.76 -12.47 -13.08
C ALA A 416 17.01 -12.70 -13.97
N THR A 417 16.91 -12.38 -15.25
CA THR A 417 17.98 -12.58 -16.24
C THR A 417 18.62 -11.26 -16.69
N THR A 418 18.26 -10.13 -16.09
CA THR A 418 18.79 -8.80 -16.43
C THR A 418 19.65 -8.25 -15.30
N ASP A 419 20.58 -7.36 -15.64
CA ASP A 419 21.42 -6.60 -14.70
C ASP A 419 20.89 -5.19 -14.43
N TYR A 420 19.64 -4.94 -14.83
CA TYR A 420 18.97 -3.65 -14.69
C TYR A 420 17.59 -3.76 -14.07
N VAL A 421 17.14 -2.64 -13.51
CA VAL A 421 15.82 -2.44 -12.89
C VAL A 421 15.09 -1.23 -13.47
N MET A 422 13.82 -1.10 -13.12
CA MET A 422 12.98 0.04 -13.51
C MET A 422 13.43 1.36 -12.84
N ALA A 423 12.89 2.48 -13.31
CA ALA A 423 13.34 3.81 -12.93
C ALA A 423 13.19 4.13 -11.43
N ASN A 424 12.12 3.62 -10.80
CA ASN A 424 11.82 3.85 -9.39
C ASN A 424 12.04 2.53 -8.64
N THR A 425 12.93 2.52 -7.66
CA THR A 425 13.27 1.32 -6.89
C THR A 425 13.34 1.62 -5.40
N ALA A 426 12.96 0.65 -4.58
CA ALA A 426 13.23 0.63 -3.15
C ALA A 426 13.48 -0.80 -2.70
N ILE A 427 14.39 -0.99 -1.76
CA ILE A 427 14.77 -2.30 -1.22
C ILE A 427 14.67 -2.23 0.29
N SER A 428 14.13 -3.29 0.89
CA SER A 428 14.08 -3.50 2.33
C SER A 428 14.27 -4.98 2.68
N TYR A 429 14.37 -5.28 3.97
CA TYR A 429 14.43 -6.65 4.47
C TYR A 429 13.12 -6.98 5.18
N VAL A 430 12.42 -8.02 4.70
CA VAL A 430 11.09 -8.40 5.15
C VAL A 430 11.04 -9.91 5.31
N ASN A 431 10.64 -10.40 6.49
CA ASN A 431 10.38 -11.82 6.78
C ASN A 431 11.47 -12.78 6.24
N GLY A 432 12.74 -12.43 6.45
CA GLY A 432 13.86 -13.29 6.07
C GLY A 432 14.35 -13.12 4.62
N LYS A 433 13.75 -12.22 3.83
CA LYS A 433 14.15 -11.94 2.44
C LYS A 433 14.45 -10.46 2.22
N TYR A 434 15.32 -10.21 1.24
CA TYR A 434 15.41 -8.89 0.63
C TYR A 434 14.26 -8.74 -0.34
N VAL A 435 13.49 -7.65 -0.19
CA VAL A 435 12.33 -7.35 -1.01
C VAL A 435 12.63 -6.07 -1.76
N MET A 436 12.45 -6.10 -3.07
CA MET A 436 12.60 -4.96 -3.95
C MET A 436 11.24 -4.58 -4.53
N MET A 437 10.84 -3.34 -4.29
CA MET A 437 9.74 -2.66 -4.95
C MET A 437 10.28 -1.91 -6.16
N GLN A 438 9.66 -2.12 -7.31
CA GLN A 438 9.93 -1.39 -8.55
C GLN A 438 8.65 -0.75 -9.04
N MET A 439 8.77 0.42 -9.67
CA MET A 439 7.67 1.01 -10.44
C MET A 439 8.16 1.41 -11.82
N ASP A 440 7.22 1.38 -12.78
CA ASP A 440 7.46 1.86 -14.15
C ASP A 440 7.85 3.36 -14.14
N ILE A 441 8.18 3.91 -15.32
CA ILE A 441 8.53 5.33 -15.44
C ILE A 441 7.31 6.23 -15.14
N GLY A 442 7.33 6.88 -13.97
CA GLY A 442 6.23 7.70 -13.48
C GLY A 442 6.43 9.21 -13.52
N TYR A 443 7.50 9.67 -14.15
CA TYR A 443 7.82 11.11 -14.22
C TYR A 443 6.93 11.89 -15.21
N PHE A 444 6.17 11.17 -16.04
CA PHE A 444 5.24 11.73 -17.00
C PHE A 444 3.81 11.36 -16.63
N CYS A 445 2.88 12.24 -17.00
CA CYS A 445 1.46 12.01 -16.83
C CYS A 445 0.92 11.10 -17.96
N ASN A 446 -0.09 10.27 -17.63
CA ASN A 446 -0.58 9.18 -18.49
C ASN A 446 0.52 8.31 -19.11
N PRO A 447 1.44 7.76 -18.31
CA PRO A 447 2.36 6.77 -18.84
C PRO A 447 1.58 5.54 -19.31
N SER A 448 2.13 4.83 -20.29
CA SER A 448 1.50 3.62 -20.84
C SER A 448 1.31 2.50 -19.81
N GLN A 449 2.11 2.54 -18.74
CA GLN A 449 2.08 1.63 -17.60
C GLN A 449 2.19 2.42 -16.30
N HIS A 450 1.49 1.95 -15.26
CA HIS A 450 1.43 2.62 -13.96
C HIS A 450 1.31 1.59 -12.84
N ASN A 451 2.35 0.76 -12.70
CA ASN A 451 2.28 -0.42 -11.84
C ASN A 451 3.39 -0.45 -10.80
N ILE A 452 3.08 -1.17 -9.72
CA ILE A 452 4.02 -1.57 -8.68
C ILE A 452 4.34 -3.05 -8.87
N TYR A 453 5.63 -3.37 -8.82
CA TYR A 453 6.14 -4.73 -8.92
C TYR A 453 6.98 -5.07 -7.70
N ILE A 454 6.92 -6.34 -7.28
CA ILE A 454 7.76 -6.88 -6.22
C ILE A 454 8.68 -7.97 -6.76
N SER A 455 9.93 -7.95 -6.33
CA SER A 455 10.91 -9.02 -6.51
C SER A 455 11.52 -9.37 -5.15
N THR A 456 11.96 -10.61 -4.96
CA THR A 456 12.60 -11.05 -3.70
C THR A 456 13.96 -11.71 -3.94
N SER A 457 14.83 -11.67 -2.94
CA SER A 457 16.13 -12.35 -2.93
C SER A 457 16.41 -12.92 -1.54
N ASN A 458 17.18 -14.01 -1.49
CA ASN A 458 17.69 -14.59 -0.23
C ASN A 458 19.03 -13.96 0.20
N THR A 459 19.67 -13.18 -0.67
CA THR A 459 20.97 -12.52 -0.41
C THR A 459 20.89 -11.02 -0.74
N PRO A 460 21.79 -10.20 -0.16
CA PRO A 460 21.79 -8.76 -0.42
C PRO A 460 22.26 -8.35 -1.82
N PHE A 461 22.80 -9.28 -2.61
CA PHE A 461 23.35 -9.02 -3.94
C PHE A 461 22.63 -9.80 -5.04
N GLY A 462 21.49 -10.43 -4.72
CA GLY A 462 20.67 -11.15 -5.67
C GLY A 462 21.15 -12.57 -6.02
N PRO A 463 20.62 -13.16 -7.11
CA PRO A 463 19.64 -12.55 -8.01
C PRO A 463 18.29 -12.33 -7.33
N PHE A 464 17.66 -11.19 -7.61
CA PHE A 464 16.25 -10.98 -7.31
C PHE A 464 15.37 -11.78 -8.28
N THR A 465 14.20 -12.24 -7.84
CA THR A 465 13.22 -12.92 -8.70
C THR A 465 12.72 -12.01 -9.83
N ALA A 466 12.03 -12.58 -10.83
CA ALA A 466 11.34 -11.78 -11.83
C ALA A 466 10.32 -10.81 -11.17
N PRO A 467 10.19 -9.57 -11.66
CA PRO A 467 9.23 -8.61 -11.12
C PRO A 467 7.80 -9.13 -11.27
N LYS A 468 7.10 -9.28 -10.16
CA LYS A 468 5.69 -9.65 -10.14
C LYS A 468 4.86 -8.38 -9.96
N LYS A 469 3.97 -8.08 -10.90
CA LYS A 469 2.99 -6.98 -10.74
C LYS A 469 2.09 -7.29 -9.55
N VAL A 470 2.00 -6.36 -8.60
CA VAL A 470 1.15 -6.50 -7.41
C VAL A 470 0.02 -5.48 -7.38
N PHE A 471 0.20 -4.31 -7.99
CA PHE A 471 -0.79 -3.23 -7.94
C PHE A 471 -0.69 -2.34 -9.18
N THR A 472 -1.82 -1.76 -9.58
CA THR A 472 -1.91 -0.72 -10.61
C THR A 472 -2.44 0.55 -9.96
N ILE A 473 -1.74 1.66 -10.14
CA ILE A 473 -2.09 2.94 -9.54
C ILE A 473 -3.11 3.63 -10.45
N GLU A 474 -4.29 3.96 -9.92
CA GLU A 474 -5.42 4.50 -10.69
C GLU A 474 -5.77 5.94 -10.31
N ASP A 475 -4.98 6.58 -9.44
CA ASP A 475 -5.17 7.95 -8.99
C ASP A 475 -5.17 8.94 -10.19
N ARG A 476 -6.33 9.59 -10.40
CA ARG A 476 -6.58 10.51 -11.53
C ARG A 476 -6.95 11.92 -11.09
N ILE A 477 -6.61 12.90 -11.93
CA ILE A 477 -7.14 14.26 -11.89
C ILE A 477 -7.55 14.66 -13.31
N ASN A 478 -8.76 15.22 -13.48
CA ASN A 478 -9.30 15.62 -14.79
C ASN A 478 -9.22 14.51 -15.86
N GLY A 479 -9.45 13.26 -15.46
CA GLY A 479 -9.37 12.08 -16.32
C GLY A 479 -7.96 11.54 -16.57
N TYR A 480 -6.92 12.24 -16.14
CA TYR A 480 -5.53 11.88 -16.37
C TYR A 480 -4.86 11.30 -15.13
N VAL A 481 -4.00 10.32 -15.35
CA VAL A 481 -3.22 9.62 -14.33
C VAL A 481 -2.04 10.49 -13.89
N ALA A 482 -1.87 10.63 -12.57
CA ALA A 482 -0.85 11.49 -11.98
C ALA A 482 0.59 10.98 -12.20
N LYS A 483 1.58 11.87 -12.02
CA LYS A 483 2.98 11.44 -11.88
C LYS A 483 3.15 10.70 -10.56
N TYR A 484 4.07 9.74 -10.54
CA TYR A 484 4.35 8.91 -9.38
C TYR A 484 5.83 8.58 -9.29
N TYR A 485 6.34 8.49 -8.07
CA TYR A 485 7.77 8.28 -7.81
C TYR A 485 7.99 7.92 -6.33
N THR A 486 9.27 7.83 -5.93
CA THR A 486 9.73 7.57 -4.55
C THR A 486 9.02 6.41 -3.87
N PRO A 487 9.22 5.17 -4.38
CA PRO A 487 8.70 3.99 -3.71
C PRO A 487 9.36 3.83 -2.34
N ALA A 488 8.63 3.29 -1.37
CA ALA A 488 9.18 2.89 -0.09
C ALA A 488 8.47 1.64 0.46
N ILE A 489 9.20 0.88 1.27
CA ILE A 489 8.75 -0.39 1.86
C ILE A 489 8.82 -0.24 3.38
N HIS A 490 7.74 -0.61 4.08
CA HIS A 490 7.60 -0.38 5.52
C HIS A 490 7.30 -1.68 6.28
N PRO A 491 8.33 -2.50 6.59
CA PRO A 491 8.15 -3.82 7.21
C PRO A 491 7.57 -3.77 8.63
N GLN A 492 7.74 -2.65 9.34
CA GLN A 492 7.36 -2.50 10.75
C GLN A 492 5.85 -2.33 10.96
N PHE A 493 5.09 -1.92 9.93
CA PHE A 493 3.64 -1.73 10.04
C PHE A 493 2.87 -3.02 9.85
N ASN A 494 3.17 -4.04 10.65
CA ASN A 494 2.42 -5.29 10.63
C ASN A 494 0.98 -5.04 11.14
N ASN A 495 -0.01 -5.33 10.31
CA ASN A 495 -1.44 -5.19 10.65
C ASN A 495 -2.07 -6.49 11.19
N GLY A 496 -1.27 -7.55 11.40
CA GLY A 496 -1.74 -8.86 11.83
C GLY A 496 -2.40 -9.70 10.74
N LEU A 497 -2.50 -9.20 9.51
CA LEU A 497 -3.17 -9.87 8.38
C LEU A 497 -2.18 -10.49 7.38
N GLY A 498 -0.87 -10.42 7.66
CA GLY A 498 0.16 -10.93 6.77
C GLY A 498 0.33 -10.07 5.51
N GLU A 499 0.38 -8.75 5.68
CA GLU A 499 0.41 -7.77 4.59
C GLU A 499 1.53 -6.75 4.75
N LEU A 500 2.29 -6.56 3.68
CA LEU A 500 3.34 -5.55 3.57
C LEU A 500 2.73 -4.18 3.27
N LEU A 501 3.14 -3.14 4.00
CA LEU A 501 2.86 -1.76 3.61
C LEU A 501 3.93 -1.26 2.63
N LEU A 502 3.46 -0.71 1.52
CA LEU A 502 4.23 0.02 0.53
C LEU A 502 3.71 1.46 0.45
N THR A 503 4.58 2.41 0.16
CA THR A 503 4.18 3.77 -0.22
C THR A 503 4.85 4.24 -1.50
N TYR A 504 4.26 5.26 -2.10
CA TYR A 504 4.77 6.01 -3.25
C TYR A 504 4.22 7.43 -3.19
N CYS A 505 4.86 8.39 -3.86
CA CYS A 505 4.35 9.75 -3.92
C CYS A 505 3.63 10.01 -5.22
N LEU A 506 2.63 10.89 -5.18
CA LEU A 506 2.00 11.45 -6.36
C LEU A 506 2.25 12.95 -6.44
N ASN A 507 2.51 13.41 -7.66
CA ASN A 507 2.53 14.83 -7.99
C ASN A 507 1.60 15.06 -9.18
N TYR A 508 0.50 15.76 -8.92
CA TYR A 508 -0.48 16.06 -9.95
C TYR A 508 -0.12 17.31 -10.74
N ASN A 509 0.89 18.09 -10.33
CA ASN A 509 1.37 19.22 -11.11
C ASN A 509 2.23 18.71 -12.29
N GLY A 510 1.65 18.73 -13.49
CA GLY A 510 2.24 18.12 -14.67
C GLY A 510 1.99 18.94 -15.93
N SER A 511 3.07 19.24 -16.66
CA SER A 511 3.04 19.86 -17.98
C SER A 511 3.55 18.90 -19.05
N GLY A 512 2.77 18.63 -20.09
CA GLY A 512 3.21 17.93 -21.31
C GLY A 512 2.04 17.31 -22.09
N SER A 513 1.85 17.67 -23.36
CA SER A 513 0.73 17.20 -24.19
C SER A 513 0.63 15.66 -24.27
N PRO A 514 -0.58 15.06 -24.10
CA PRO A 514 -1.89 15.70 -23.93
C PRO A 514 -2.22 16.11 -22.48
N CYS A 515 -1.30 15.89 -21.55
CA CYS A 515 -1.50 16.17 -20.14
C CYS A 515 -1.17 17.63 -19.76
N SER A 516 -2.21 18.36 -19.38
CA SER A 516 -2.09 19.60 -18.60
C SER A 516 -2.90 19.39 -17.32
N THR A 517 -2.30 18.76 -16.33
CA THR A 517 -2.93 18.64 -15.02
C THR A 517 -2.68 19.95 -14.28
N ASN A 518 -3.52 20.93 -14.58
CA ASN A 518 -3.57 22.16 -13.79
C ASN A 518 -4.26 21.85 -12.46
N VAL A 519 -3.44 21.66 -11.43
CA VAL A 519 -3.90 21.52 -10.04
C VAL A 519 -4.39 22.83 -9.44
N CYS A 520 -4.11 23.95 -10.14
CA CYS A 520 -4.59 25.26 -9.76
C CYS A 520 -6.03 25.46 -10.22
N THR A 521 -6.90 25.73 -9.26
CA THR A 521 -8.28 26.16 -9.54
C THR A 521 -8.29 27.58 -10.12
N ASN A 522 -9.42 27.99 -10.74
CA ASN A 522 -9.59 29.33 -11.34
C ASN A 522 -9.36 30.49 -10.35
N ASN A 523 -9.41 30.22 -9.04
CA ASN A 523 -9.19 31.21 -8.00
C ASN A 523 -7.71 31.36 -7.59
N GLY A 524 -6.78 30.65 -8.25
CA GLY A 524 -5.35 30.76 -7.95
C GLY A 524 -4.87 29.91 -6.76
N TYR A 525 -5.65 28.89 -6.37
CA TYR A 525 -5.34 28.01 -5.24
C TYR A 525 -5.34 26.54 -5.63
N MET A 526 -4.53 25.74 -4.93
CA MET A 526 -4.40 24.29 -5.10
C MET A 526 -4.64 23.54 -3.79
N ASP A 527 -5.21 22.34 -3.92
CA ASP A 527 -5.41 21.42 -2.80
C ASP A 527 -4.05 20.80 -2.39
N PRO A 528 -3.71 20.79 -1.09
CA PRO A 528 -2.48 20.15 -0.60
C PRO A 528 -2.35 18.67 -0.97
N ASN A 529 -3.46 17.95 -1.16
CA ASN A 529 -3.47 16.52 -1.44
C ASN A 529 -3.03 16.17 -2.87
N PHE A 530 -2.64 17.17 -3.67
CA PHE A 530 -2.05 17.00 -5.00
C PHE A 530 -0.53 16.77 -4.99
N TYR A 531 0.11 16.74 -3.81
CA TYR A 531 1.53 16.46 -3.64
C TYR A 531 1.76 15.69 -2.34
N GLN A 532 1.70 14.37 -2.39
CA GLN A 532 1.60 13.57 -1.16
C GLN A 532 2.03 12.11 -1.31
N VAL A 533 2.17 11.43 -0.17
CA VAL A 533 2.45 9.99 -0.02
C VAL A 533 1.16 9.16 -0.02
N LYS A 534 1.04 8.19 -0.92
CA LYS A 534 -0.02 7.17 -0.96
C LYS A 534 0.44 5.86 -0.35
N GLY A 535 -0.51 5.08 0.20
CA GLY A 535 -0.26 3.77 0.79
C GLY A 535 -0.98 2.62 0.07
N VAL A 536 -0.30 1.48 -0.07
CA VAL A 536 -0.84 0.22 -0.61
C VAL A 536 -0.41 -0.94 0.28
N ARG A 537 -1.32 -1.88 0.48
CA ARG A 537 -1.07 -3.12 1.22
C ARG A 537 -0.97 -4.29 0.26
N VAL A 538 0.07 -5.10 0.41
CA VAL A 538 0.34 -6.28 -0.42
C VAL A 538 0.35 -7.53 0.46
N PRO A 539 -0.56 -8.50 0.24
CA PRO A 539 -0.50 -9.79 0.93
C PRO A 539 0.85 -10.49 0.72
N TYR A 540 1.46 -10.99 1.79
CA TYR A 540 2.71 -11.76 1.71
C TYR A 540 2.57 -13.00 0.81
N SER A 541 1.40 -13.63 0.83
CA SER A 541 1.02 -14.74 -0.05
C SER A 541 1.11 -14.39 -1.54
N LEU A 542 0.89 -13.12 -1.91
CA LEU A 542 1.01 -12.65 -3.29
C LEU A 542 2.47 -12.55 -3.73
N ILE A 543 3.43 -12.41 -2.82
CA ILE A 543 4.84 -12.18 -3.14
C ILE A 543 5.79 -13.28 -2.63
N GLY A 544 5.23 -14.39 -2.13
CA GLY A 544 6.01 -15.56 -1.71
C GLY A 544 6.76 -15.34 -0.39
N LEU A 545 6.14 -14.61 0.53
CA LEU A 545 6.60 -14.37 1.90
C LEU A 545 5.71 -15.04 2.94
#